data_AF-A0AAW6S8I9-F1
#
_entry.id   AF-A0AAW6S8I9-F1
#
_cell.length_a   1.000
_cell.length_b   1.000
_cell.length_c   1.000
_cell.angle_alpha   90.00
_cell.angle_beta   90.00
_cell.angle_gamma   90.00
#
_symmetry.space_group_name_H-M   'P 1'
#
loop_
_entity.id
_entity.type
_entity.pdbx_description
1 polymer ?
#
loop_
_entity_poly.entity_id
_entity_poly.type
_entity_poly.pdbx_seq_one_letter_code
_entity_poly.pdbx_strand_id
1 'polypeptide(L)'
;MELNITTCYKIFEKHFNRISESLDVSPSTRHELENFVAYRALILFKLDLLLIDHRNSIDGDRFILFGKNALHHYLFTKKGVPYSEAKKLNLQDSLVILADDISKYSLPAEIINFLKNEFNFSSNNIKYVKDEMRVFKDSDWDFEPADTRLN
;
A
#
# COMPACT_ATOMS: atom_id res chain seq x y z
N MET A 1 -0.01 -17.33 -5.47
CA MET A 1 -1.33 -16.93 -4.95
C MET A 1 -2.18 -16.54 -6.14
N GLU A 2 -3.40 -17.08 -6.25
CA GLU A 2 -4.34 -16.66 -7.29
C GLU A 2 -5.08 -15.42 -6.78
N LEU A 3 -4.84 -14.27 -7.41
CA LEU A 3 -5.41 -12.99 -6.96
C LEU A 3 -6.84 -12.84 -7.49
N ASN A 4 -7.83 -12.89 -6.61
CA ASN A 4 -9.21 -12.59 -6.96
C ASN A 4 -9.41 -11.07 -7.18
N ILE A 5 -9.89 -10.67 -8.36
CA ILE A 5 -10.10 -9.27 -8.75
C ILE A 5 -10.97 -8.52 -7.73
N THR A 6 -12.07 -9.12 -7.27
CA THR A 6 -12.98 -8.51 -6.30
C THR A 6 -12.28 -8.23 -4.97
N THR A 7 -11.44 -9.16 -4.53
CA THR A 7 -10.67 -9.01 -3.29
C THR A 7 -9.63 -7.91 -3.42
N CYS A 8 -8.89 -7.89 -4.53
CA CYS A 8 -7.92 -6.85 -4.82
C CYS A 8 -8.56 -5.46 -4.87
N TYR A 9 -9.72 -5.34 -5.52
CA TYR A 9 -10.48 -4.10 -5.55
C TYR A 9 -10.89 -3.65 -4.15
N LYS A 10 -11.44 -4.54 -3.31
CA LYS A 10 -11.83 -4.21 -1.92
C LYS A 10 -10.66 -3.73 -1.06
N ILE A 11 -9.47 -4.30 -1.26
CA ILE A 11 -8.26 -3.85 -0.56
C ILE A 11 -7.84 -2.47 -1.05
N PHE A 12 -7.78 -2.29 -2.37
CA PHE A 12 -7.46 -0.99 -2.97
C PHE A 12 -8.44 0.10 -2.52
N GLU A 13 -9.75 -0.14 -2.61
CA GLU A 13 -10.81 0.79 -2.23
C GLU A 13 -10.73 1.16 -0.74
N LYS A 14 -10.35 0.22 0.13
CA LYS A 14 -10.11 0.52 1.54
C LYS A 14 -8.95 1.49 1.74
N HIS A 15 -7.84 1.31 1.04
CA HIS A 15 -6.72 2.27 1.10
C HIS A 15 -7.14 3.63 0.56
N PHE A 16 -7.87 3.65 -0.55
CA PHE A 16 -8.40 4.88 -1.14
C PHE A 16 -9.26 5.67 -0.14
N ASN A 17 -10.21 5.00 0.53
CA ASN A 17 -11.08 5.62 1.52
C ASN A 17 -10.31 6.12 2.74
N ARG A 18 -9.38 5.33 3.28
CA ARG A 18 -8.54 5.75 4.42
C ARG A 18 -7.67 6.95 4.11
N ILE A 19 -7.05 6.98 2.95
CA ILE A 19 -6.24 8.12 2.53
C ILE A 19 -7.13 9.35 2.33
N SER A 20 -8.31 9.19 1.72
CA SER A 20 -9.28 10.28 1.56
C SER A 20 -9.68 10.88 2.92
N GLU A 21 -9.97 10.03 3.90
CA GLU A 21 -10.30 10.44 5.27
C GLU A 21 -9.10 11.12 5.96
N SER A 22 -7.90 10.55 5.88
CA SER A 22 -6.68 11.06 6.52
C SER A 22 -6.23 12.43 5.99
N LEU A 23 -6.56 12.72 4.74
CA LEU A 23 -6.27 13.99 4.07
C LEU A 23 -7.42 15.00 4.20
N ASP A 24 -8.50 14.67 4.91
CA ASP A 24 -9.71 15.49 5.07
C ASP A 24 -10.27 15.98 3.72
N VAL A 25 -10.27 15.06 2.73
CA VAL A 25 -10.74 15.38 1.38
C VAL A 25 -12.26 15.48 1.41
N SER A 26 -12.76 16.71 1.54
CA SER A 26 -14.18 17.02 1.47
C SER A 26 -14.75 16.72 0.07
N PRO A 27 -16.08 16.51 -0.06
CA PRO A 27 -16.71 16.31 -1.36
C PRO A 27 -16.44 17.43 -2.37
N SER A 28 -16.13 18.65 -1.92
CA SER A 28 -15.85 19.80 -2.79
C SER A 28 -14.42 19.86 -3.34
N THR A 29 -13.44 19.25 -2.66
CA THR A 29 -12.03 19.15 -3.14
C THR A 29 -11.69 17.79 -3.72
N ARG A 30 -12.63 16.82 -3.63
CA ARG A 30 -12.46 15.44 -4.06
C ARG A 30 -11.93 15.30 -5.49
N HIS A 31 -12.50 16.03 -6.45
CA HIS A 31 -12.12 15.89 -7.85
C HIS A 31 -10.67 16.32 -8.17
N GLU A 32 -10.10 17.27 -7.41
CA GLU A 32 -8.73 17.75 -7.67
C GLU A 32 -7.68 16.78 -7.11
N LEU A 33 -8.00 16.14 -6.00
CA LEU A 33 -7.11 15.24 -5.26
C LEU A 33 -7.35 13.75 -5.56
N GLU A 34 -8.42 13.40 -6.28
CA GLU A 34 -8.80 12.02 -6.57
C GLU A 34 -7.65 11.21 -7.18
N ASN A 35 -6.98 11.72 -8.21
CA ASN A 35 -5.85 11.05 -8.83
C ASN A 35 -4.67 10.87 -7.87
N PHE A 36 -4.45 11.86 -6.99
CA PHE A 36 -3.40 11.82 -5.99
C PHE A 36 -3.69 10.76 -4.91
N VAL A 37 -4.94 10.71 -4.43
CA VAL A 37 -5.40 9.70 -3.48
C VAL A 37 -5.34 8.30 -4.10
N ALA A 38 -5.81 8.14 -5.34
CA ALA A 38 -5.72 6.88 -6.09
C ALA A 38 -4.28 6.40 -6.24
N TYR A 39 -3.35 7.30 -6.57
CA TYR A 39 -1.94 6.95 -6.68
C TYR A 39 -1.33 6.52 -5.34
N ARG A 40 -1.67 7.21 -4.23
CA ARG A 40 -1.24 6.80 -2.89
C ARG A 40 -1.82 5.45 -2.48
N ALA A 41 -3.08 5.20 -2.80
CA ALA A 41 -3.73 3.92 -2.54
C ALA A 41 -3.06 2.79 -3.34
N LEU A 42 -2.64 3.06 -4.57
CA LEU A 42 -1.91 2.10 -5.40
C LEU A 42 -0.55 1.71 -4.78
N ILE A 43 0.16 2.67 -4.16
CA ILE A 43 1.42 2.40 -3.45
C ILE A 43 1.18 1.43 -2.30
N LEU A 44 0.18 1.69 -1.44
CA LEU A 44 -0.13 0.82 -0.30
C LEU A 44 -0.66 -0.54 -0.75
N PHE A 45 -1.45 -0.59 -1.82
CA PHE A 45 -1.92 -1.84 -2.39
C PHE A 45 -0.76 -2.71 -2.90
N LYS A 46 0.22 -2.12 -3.60
CA LYS A 46 1.42 -2.84 -4.01
C LYS A 46 2.28 -3.29 -2.83
N LEU A 47 2.39 -2.46 -1.78
CA LEU A 47 3.05 -2.85 -0.54
C LEU A 47 2.39 -4.09 0.07
N ASP A 48 1.06 -4.12 0.18
CA ASP A 48 0.33 -5.27 0.69
C ASP A 48 0.66 -6.54 -0.10
N LEU A 49 0.54 -6.49 -1.43
CA LEU A 49 0.79 -7.66 -2.26
C LEU A 49 2.24 -8.16 -2.15
N LEU A 50 3.21 -7.24 -2.13
CA LEU A 50 4.61 -7.56 -1.93
C LEU A 50 4.86 -8.25 -0.58
N LEU A 51 4.23 -7.76 0.50
CA LEU A 51 4.36 -8.36 1.83
C LEU A 51 3.64 -9.70 1.94
N ILE A 52 2.51 -9.86 1.25
CA ILE A 52 1.76 -11.12 1.19
C ILE A 52 2.57 -12.18 0.44
N ASP A 53 3.17 -11.85 -0.69
CA ASP A 53 4.03 -12.78 -1.42
C ASP A 53 5.24 -13.19 -0.59
N HIS A 54 5.89 -12.23 0.07
CA HIS A 54 6.99 -12.51 1.00
C HIS A 54 6.56 -13.44 2.12
N ARG A 55 5.46 -13.11 2.80
CA ARG A 55 4.90 -13.95 3.86
C ARG A 55 4.58 -15.35 3.35
N ASN A 56 3.86 -15.48 2.25
CA ASN A 56 3.44 -16.79 1.72
C ASN A 56 4.64 -17.68 1.35
N SER A 57 5.81 -17.09 1.04
CA SER A 57 7.04 -17.83 0.78
C SER A 57 7.72 -18.41 2.03
N ILE A 58 7.35 -17.96 3.23
CA ILE A 58 8.04 -18.26 4.51
C ILE A 58 7.07 -18.82 5.57
N ASP A 59 5.92 -18.19 5.72
CA ASP A 59 4.90 -18.43 6.75
C ASP A 59 3.51 -18.35 6.12
N GLY A 60 3.20 -19.32 5.27
CA GLY A 60 1.93 -19.39 4.52
C GLY A 60 0.69 -19.47 5.40
N ASP A 61 0.82 -20.08 6.59
CA ASP A 61 -0.24 -20.17 7.59
C ASP A 61 -0.40 -18.88 8.43
N ARG A 62 0.47 -17.89 8.21
CA ARG A 62 0.44 -16.55 8.83
C ARG A 62 0.54 -16.59 10.35
N PHE A 63 1.27 -17.56 10.89
CA PHE A 63 1.35 -17.77 12.33
C PHE A 63 2.26 -16.73 13.03
N ILE A 64 3.30 -16.26 12.34
CA ILE A 64 4.35 -15.38 12.88
C ILE A 64 4.35 -14.03 12.15
N LEU A 65 4.29 -14.07 10.82
CA LEU A 65 4.41 -12.91 9.93
C LEU A 65 3.04 -12.26 9.66
N PHE A 66 2.23 -12.06 10.70
CA PHE A 66 1.00 -11.30 10.64
C PHE A 66 1.25 -9.79 10.87
N GLY A 67 0.40 -8.95 10.29
CA GLY A 67 0.37 -7.50 10.44
C GLY A 67 1.70 -6.85 10.08
N LYS A 68 2.16 -5.94 10.95
CA LYS A 68 3.46 -5.27 10.81
C LYS A 68 4.65 -6.23 10.76
N ASN A 69 4.53 -7.46 11.27
CA ASN A 69 5.68 -8.39 11.31
C ASN A 69 6.15 -8.79 9.91
N ALA A 70 5.24 -8.88 8.92
CA ALA A 70 5.62 -9.14 7.55
C ALA A 70 6.54 -8.02 7.00
N LEU A 71 6.20 -6.74 7.27
CA LEU A 71 7.02 -5.60 6.89
C LEU A 71 8.37 -5.60 7.61
N HIS A 72 8.39 -5.75 8.94
CA HIS A 72 9.63 -5.77 9.70
C HIS A 72 10.57 -6.89 9.24
N HIS A 73 10.01 -8.07 8.97
CA HIS A 73 10.76 -9.21 8.46
C HIS A 73 11.27 -8.97 7.03
N TYR A 74 10.47 -8.33 6.16
CA TYR A 74 10.91 -7.96 4.81
C TYR A 74 12.07 -6.97 4.86
N LEU A 75 11.95 -5.89 5.64
CA LEU A 75 12.99 -4.88 5.82
C LEU A 75 14.29 -5.52 6.36
N PHE A 76 14.17 -6.44 7.30
CA PHE A 76 15.32 -7.17 7.82
C PHE A 76 15.98 -8.08 6.77
N THR A 77 15.20 -8.95 6.15
CA THR A 77 15.76 -10.03 5.30
C THR A 77 16.09 -9.59 3.88
N LYS A 78 15.36 -8.62 3.32
CA LYS A 78 15.52 -8.16 1.93
C LYS A 78 16.25 -6.82 1.82
N LYS A 79 16.23 -6.00 2.88
CA LYS A 79 16.86 -4.68 2.89
C LYS A 79 18.02 -4.55 3.87
N GLY A 80 18.27 -5.56 4.70
CA GLY A 80 19.36 -5.56 5.66
C GLY A 80 19.18 -4.57 6.81
N VAL A 81 17.96 -4.04 7.02
CA VAL A 81 17.66 -3.15 8.15
C VAL A 81 17.67 -3.98 9.43
N PRO A 82 18.48 -3.67 10.46
CA PRO A 82 18.47 -4.42 11.70
C PRO A 82 17.05 -4.53 12.28
N TYR A 83 16.64 -5.72 12.72
CA TYR A 83 15.24 -5.96 13.12
C TYR A 83 14.76 -5.02 14.24
N SER A 84 15.64 -4.63 15.17
CA SER A 84 15.34 -3.64 16.22
C SER A 84 15.01 -2.25 15.66
N GLU A 85 15.64 -1.85 14.56
CA GLU A 85 15.40 -0.58 13.88
C GLU A 85 14.19 -0.68 12.95
N ALA A 86 14.00 -1.82 12.27
CA ALA A 86 12.83 -2.06 11.41
C ALA A 86 11.51 -1.83 12.15
N LYS A 87 11.44 -2.21 13.44
CA LYS A 87 10.26 -2.00 14.31
C LYS A 87 9.98 -0.54 14.67
N LYS A 88 10.95 0.36 14.50
CA LYS A 88 10.84 1.78 14.86
C LYS A 88 10.49 2.66 13.67
N LEU A 89 10.60 2.13 12.45
CA LEU A 89 10.28 2.88 11.24
C LEU A 89 8.78 3.13 11.16
N ASN A 90 8.42 4.38 10.85
CA ASN A 90 7.05 4.72 10.47
C ASN A 90 6.79 4.27 9.02
N LEU A 91 5.55 4.41 8.57
CA LEU A 91 5.13 4.06 7.22
C LEU A 91 5.92 4.83 6.16
N GLN A 92 6.10 6.14 6.32
CA GLN A 92 6.83 6.97 5.36
C GLN A 92 8.27 6.47 5.18
N ASP A 93 9.00 6.24 6.26
CA ASP A 93 10.38 5.77 6.23
C ASP A 93 10.48 4.40 5.58
N SER A 94 9.52 3.51 5.90
CA SER A 94 9.43 2.18 5.31
C SER A 94 9.18 2.26 3.80
N LEU A 95 8.27 3.13 3.34
CA LEU A 95 7.99 3.34 1.93
C LEU A 95 9.18 3.93 1.17
N VAL A 96 9.97 4.81 1.80
CA VAL A 96 11.20 5.35 1.21
C VAL A 96 12.22 4.23 0.97
N ILE A 97 12.42 3.34 1.94
CA ILE A 97 13.34 2.19 1.81
C ILE A 97 12.84 1.21 0.73
N LEU A 98 11.53 1.03 0.62
CA LEU A 98 10.88 0.08 -0.30
C LEU A 98 10.48 0.69 -1.65
N ALA A 99 10.84 1.95 -1.92
CA ALA A 99 10.38 2.68 -3.10
C ALA A 99 10.69 1.94 -4.41
N ASP A 100 11.90 1.36 -4.51
CA ASP A 100 12.33 0.59 -5.68
C ASP A 100 11.49 -0.69 -5.84
N ASP A 101 11.27 -1.46 -4.78
CA ASP A 101 10.50 -2.71 -4.87
C ASP A 101 9.04 -2.45 -5.21
N ILE A 102 8.43 -1.44 -4.59
CA ILE A 102 7.03 -1.07 -4.87
C ILE A 102 6.89 -0.59 -6.31
N SER A 103 7.86 0.19 -6.82
CA SER A 103 7.83 0.66 -8.20
C SER A 103 7.91 -0.50 -9.21
N LYS A 104 8.76 -1.50 -8.91
CA LYS A 104 9.01 -2.68 -9.76
C LYS A 104 7.98 -3.78 -9.57
N TYR A 105 7.19 -3.76 -8.50
CA TYR A 105 6.14 -4.75 -8.26
C TYR A 105 5.08 -4.67 -9.38
N SER A 106 5.01 -5.74 -10.17
CA SER A 106 4.11 -5.85 -11.31
C SER A 106 2.79 -6.46 -10.88
N LEU A 107 1.70 -5.72 -11.06
CA LEU A 107 0.36 -6.25 -10.88
C LEU A 107 -0.03 -7.12 -12.08
N PRO A 108 -0.82 -8.18 -11.89
CA PRO A 108 -1.48 -8.87 -12.99
C PRO A 108 -2.28 -7.89 -13.86
N ALA A 109 -2.22 -8.08 -15.18
CA ALA A 109 -2.81 -7.16 -16.15
C ALA A 109 -4.31 -6.94 -15.92
N GLU A 110 -5.04 -8.00 -15.58
CA GLU A 110 -6.47 -7.97 -15.29
C GLU A 110 -6.81 -7.03 -14.12
N ILE A 111 -6.01 -7.07 -13.05
CA ILE A 111 -6.23 -6.26 -11.85
C ILE A 111 -5.95 -4.79 -12.14
N ILE A 112 -4.80 -4.47 -12.74
CA ILE A 112 -4.47 -3.07 -13.03
C ILE A 112 -5.41 -2.46 -14.08
N ASN A 113 -5.87 -3.24 -15.05
CA ASN A 113 -6.84 -2.78 -16.04
C ASN A 113 -8.20 -2.53 -15.38
N PHE A 114 -8.66 -3.43 -14.51
CA PHE A 114 -9.88 -3.24 -13.74
C PHE A 114 -9.82 -1.96 -12.89
N LEU A 115 -8.73 -1.78 -12.13
CA LEU A 115 -8.52 -0.57 -11.33
C LEU A 115 -8.46 0.71 -12.18
N LYS A 116 -7.88 0.66 -13.38
CA LYS A 116 -7.80 1.81 -14.30
C LYS A 116 -9.14 2.20 -14.93
N ASN A 117 -10.14 1.30 -14.92
CA ASN A 117 -11.49 1.66 -15.38
C ASN A 117 -12.21 2.55 -14.38
N GLU A 118 -11.89 2.41 -13.08
CA GLU A 118 -12.54 3.14 -11.99
C GLU A 118 -11.70 4.32 -11.48
N PHE A 119 -10.37 4.24 -11.59
CA PHE A 119 -9.44 5.21 -11.00
C PHE A 119 -8.38 5.69 -11.99
N ASN A 120 -7.96 6.95 -11.85
CA ASN A 120 -6.87 7.53 -12.62
C ASN A 120 -5.61 7.67 -11.76
N PHE A 121 -4.54 6.94 -12.14
CA PHE A 121 -3.26 6.91 -11.42
C PHE A 121 -2.24 7.95 -11.91
N SER A 122 -2.66 8.95 -12.67
CA SER A 122 -1.74 9.97 -13.20
C SER A 122 -1.17 10.85 -12.10
N SER A 123 0.16 11.04 -12.11
CA SER A 123 0.89 11.90 -11.19
C SER A 123 0.85 13.38 -11.57
N ASN A 124 0.11 13.75 -12.63
CA ASN A 124 0.14 15.08 -13.24
C ASN A 124 -0.25 16.22 -12.26
N ASN A 125 -1.01 15.90 -11.22
CA ASN A 125 -1.47 16.87 -10.22
C ASN A 125 -0.54 16.97 -8.99
N ILE A 126 0.51 16.13 -8.88
CA ILE A 126 1.41 16.12 -7.71
C ILE A 126 2.03 17.50 -7.45
N LYS A 127 2.35 18.26 -8.50
CA LYS A 127 2.95 19.60 -8.38
C LYS A 127 2.08 20.63 -7.65
N TYR A 128 0.77 20.38 -7.55
CA TYR A 128 -0.18 21.24 -6.85
C TYR A 128 -0.50 20.75 -5.43
N VAL A 129 0.02 19.57 -5.05
CA VAL A 129 -0.17 18.99 -3.72
C VAL A 129 0.92 19.49 -2.78
N LYS A 130 0.52 20.02 -1.61
CA LYS A 130 1.43 20.46 -0.55
C LYS A 130 2.29 19.30 -0.04
N ASP A 131 3.54 19.56 0.31
CA ASP A 131 4.48 18.51 0.74
C ASP A 131 3.99 17.75 1.99
N GLU A 132 3.32 18.42 2.92
CA GLU A 132 2.70 17.79 4.10
C GLU A 132 1.69 16.71 3.71
N MET A 133 0.95 16.92 2.62
CA MET A 133 -0.02 15.96 2.09
C MET A 133 0.65 14.83 1.32
N ARG A 134 1.95 14.89 1.03
CA ARG A 134 2.72 13.81 0.38
C ARG A 134 3.27 12.80 1.37
N VAL A 135 3.35 13.16 2.65
CA VAL A 135 3.79 12.25 3.71
C VAL A 135 2.71 11.21 4.00
N PHE A 136 3.11 9.94 4.08
CA PHE A 136 2.25 8.85 4.54
C PHE A 136 2.24 8.79 6.06
N LYS A 137 1.04 8.84 6.65
CA LYS A 137 0.85 8.65 8.10
C LYS A 137 0.66 7.17 8.38
N ASP A 138 1.10 6.69 9.54
CA ASP A 138 0.88 5.30 9.96
C ASP A 138 -0.61 4.88 9.91
N SER A 139 -1.54 5.82 10.13
CA SER A 139 -2.99 5.61 10.04
C SER A 139 -3.50 5.32 8.61
N ASP A 140 -2.73 5.69 7.58
CA ASP A 140 -3.13 5.51 6.18
C ASP A 140 -3.10 4.03 5.79
N TRP A 141 -2.24 3.23 6.45
CA TRP A 141 -2.06 1.82 6.16
C TRP A 141 -2.71 0.95 7.23
N ASP A 142 -3.53 0.00 6.80
CA ASP A 142 -4.11 -1.01 7.68
C ASP A 142 -3.38 -2.34 7.55
N PHE A 143 -2.78 -2.80 8.63
CA PHE A 143 -1.95 -3.99 8.64
C PHE A 143 -2.77 -5.29 8.66
N GLU A 144 -3.95 -5.29 9.31
CA GLU A 144 -4.77 -6.50 9.54
C GLU A 144 -5.62 -6.96 8.32
N PRO A 145 -6.13 -6.07 7.45
CA PRO A 145 -6.83 -6.45 6.22
C PRO A 145 -6.02 -7.33 5.29
N ALA A 146 -4.73 -7.07 5.14
CA ALA A 146 -3.84 -7.85 4.29
C ALA A 146 -3.66 -9.30 4.80
N ASP A 147 -3.90 -9.54 6.09
CA ASP A 147 -3.77 -10.85 6.74
C ASP A 147 -5.04 -11.70 6.67
N THR A 148 -6.19 -11.08 6.48
CA THR A 148 -7.50 -11.75 6.61
C THR A 148 -8.29 -11.80 5.30
N ARG A 149 -7.94 -10.98 4.30
CA ARG A 149 -8.84 -10.72 3.15
C ARG A 149 -8.44 -11.36 1.84
N LEU A 150 -7.19 -11.78 1.66
CA LEU A 150 -6.70 -12.49 0.47
C LEU A 150 -6.67 -14.02 0.66
N ASN A 151 -7.68 -14.55 1.33
CA ASN A 151 -7.98 -15.99 1.33
C ASN A 151 -9.12 -16.28 0.36
#